data_AF-A0A661KRH0-F1
#
_entry.id   AF-A0A661KRH0-F1
#
_cell.length_a   1.000
_cell.length_b   1.000
_cell.length_c   1.000
_cell.angle_alpha   90.00
_cell.angle_beta   90.00
_cell.angle_gamma   90.00
#
_symmetry.space_group_name_H-M   'P 1'
#
loop_
_entity.id
_entity.type
_entity.pdbx_description
1 polymer ?
#
loop_
_entity_poly.entity_id
_entity_poly.type
_entity_poly.pdbx_seq_one_letter_code
_entity_poly.pdbx_strand_id
1 'polypeptide(L)'
;EGRWQLMINGESYKIIVAEAARNAIADAGGEIIERVFVCEPIVKDNKCLGAVGFSVRENKFYVFKAKATIIAAGGAVHVFRPRSVGEGFGRSWYPPFNTGSSAYFTIKAGCEMTCQEVRFIPVRFKDAYGPVGAWFLLFKSRAVSAGGGEYMAVRKEELKNWAPYGLVKPIPANLRNYLGMLDVEAGLGPLYMQTHEAIANLAEEYKDDPKAFKKKMKELEAEAWEDFLDMTISQAHLWAAQNIKPEEKPSEIAACEPYFIGSHSGASGAWVSGPEDLPTPYKWGYENMTTVDGLFAAGDASGASSHKFSSGSHAEGRIAGKAAIKYIVEKGEEPKVDSAMIEELKKQVFAPLDRFEQYKDLTTDPEVNPNYILWRQFMDRLQKIMDEYAGGVTAAFKTSKPLLDRALELFVFLKEDSEKLAASNLHELMRCWENIHRMWQAEAHIRTILFREETRWPGYYFRSDFPKMDEENWHCFVNCKWDPSSGEWEMMKKDIWTMPGV
;
A
#
# COMPACT_ATOMS: atom_id res chain seq x y z
N GLU A 1 16.32 -20.49 -4.72
CA GLU A 1 15.97 -19.06 -4.82
C GLU A 1 15.02 -18.81 -5.99
N GLY A 2 14.33 -17.66 -6.00
CA GLY A 2 13.46 -17.25 -7.11
C GLY A 2 14.26 -16.66 -8.27
N ARG A 3 13.64 -16.49 -9.45
CA ARG A 3 14.33 -15.90 -10.63
C ARG A 3 14.75 -14.44 -10.39
N TRP A 4 14.07 -13.73 -9.50
CA TRP A 4 14.20 -12.28 -9.32
C TRP A 4 14.49 -11.87 -7.87
N GLN A 5 14.70 -12.84 -6.97
CA GLN A 5 14.85 -12.61 -5.54
C GLN A 5 16.05 -13.40 -5.02
N LEU A 6 16.84 -12.76 -4.16
CA LEU A 6 17.94 -13.36 -3.42
C LEU A 6 17.57 -13.42 -1.95
N MET A 7 17.92 -14.52 -1.29
CA MET A 7 17.75 -14.61 0.17
C MET A 7 18.82 -13.77 0.85
N ILE A 8 18.46 -13.08 1.92
CA ILE A 8 19.36 -12.27 2.74
C ILE A 8 19.04 -12.53 4.21
N ASN A 9 20.06 -12.44 5.06
CA ASN A 9 19.88 -12.40 6.50
C ASN A 9 19.60 -10.94 6.85
N GLY A 10 18.31 -10.62 6.88
CA GLY A 10 17.76 -9.28 6.66
C GLY A 10 17.34 -8.52 7.91
N GLU A 11 17.53 -9.09 9.10
CA GLU A 11 17.06 -8.50 10.38
C GLU A 11 17.46 -7.02 10.52
N SER A 12 18.72 -6.70 10.24
CA SER A 12 19.28 -5.35 10.37
C SER A 12 19.18 -4.52 9.07
N TYR A 13 18.43 -4.96 8.06
CA TYR A 13 18.43 -4.34 6.73
C TYR A 13 18.08 -2.84 6.77
N LYS A 14 17.05 -2.45 7.54
CA LYS A 14 16.68 -1.03 7.67
C LYS A 14 17.74 -0.23 8.42
N ILE A 15 18.41 -0.81 9.42
CA ILE A 15 19.44 -0.12 10.20
C ILE A 15 20.64 0.22 9.30
N ILE A 16 21.10 -0.76 8.50
CA ILE A 16 22.21 -0.57 7.55
C ILE A 16 21.90 0.55 6.55
N VAL A 17 20.70 0.54 5.94
CA VAL A 17 20.31 1.58 4.98
C VAL A 17 20.14 2.95 5.66
N ALA A 18 19.63 2.99 6.89
CA ALA A 18 19.44 4.23 7.63
C ALA A 18 20.79 4.85 8.07
N GLU A 19 21.78 4.04 8.44
CA GLU A 19 23.12 4.49 8.75
C GLU A 19 23.79 5.12 7.53
N ALA A 20 23.73 4.44 6.37
CA ALA A 20 24.25 4.98 5.12
C ALA A 20 23.61 6.33 4.75
N ALA A 21 22.28 6.44 4.88
CA ALA A 21 21.56 7.68 4.63
C ALA A 21 21.95 8.79 5.61
N ARG A 22 22.12 8.47 6.90
CA ARG A 22 22.53 9.43 7.93
C ARG A 22 23.91 10.00 7.67
N ASN A 23 24.86 9.13 7.31
CA ASN A 23 26.23 9.55 6.98
C ASN A 23 26.24 10.45 5.75
N ALA A 24 25.53 10.06 4.67
CA ALA A 24 25.46 10.86 3.45
C ALA A 24 24.80 12.24 3.66
N ILE A 25 23.77 12.32 4.50
CA ILE A 25 23.11 13.61 4.84
C ILE A 25 24.06 14.48 5.67
N ALA A 26 24.77 13.91 6.64
CA ALA A 26 25.75 14.64 7.45
C ALA A 26 26.91 15.17 6.59
N ASP A 27 27.46 14.36 5.68
CA ASP A 27 28.53 14.75 4.76
C ASP A 27 28.11 15.87 3.81
N ALA A 28 26.83 15.90 3.43
CA ALA A 28 26.24 16.97 2.61
C ALA A 28 25.89 18.25 3.42
N GLY A 29 26.12 18.26 4.74
CA GLY A 29 25.73 19.36 5.62
C GLY A 29 24.21 19.50 5.80
N GLY A 30 23.45 18.43 5.53
CA GLY A 30 21.99 18.39 5.71
C GLY A 30 21.57 17.99 7.11
N GLU A 31 20.27 18.08 7.38
CA GLU A 31 19.67 17.77 8.67
C GLU A 31 18.61 16.68 8.55
N ILE A 32 18.52 15.80 9.56
CA ILE A 32 17.43 14.84 9.74
C ILE A 32 16.60 15.29 10.92
N ILE A 33 15.34 15.65 10.66
CA ILE A 33 14.38 16.03 11.70
C ILE A 33 13.39 14.87 11.88
N GLU A 34 13.55 14.14 12.97
CA GLU A 34 12.68 13.01 13.30
C GLU A 34 11.46 13.43 14.13
N ARG A 35 10.45 12.56 14.19
CA ARG A 35 9.21 12.77 14.98
C ARG A 35 8.44 14.04 14.58
N VAL A 36 8.53 14.42 13.30
CA VAL A 36 7.67 15.43 12.68
C VAL A 36 6.74 14.75 11.69
N PHE A 37 5.43 14.95 11.85
CA PHE A 37 4.43 14.45 10.94
C PHE A 37 4.07 15.56 9.93
N VAL A 38 4.28 15.28 8.64
CA VAL A 38 3.92 16.21 7.55
C VAL A 38 2.43 16.07 7.26
N CYS A 39 1.71 17.18 7.27
CA CYS A 39 0.25 17.23 7.11
C CYS A 39 -0.13 17.68 5.70
N GLU A 40 0.36 18.83 5.23
CA GLU A 40 -0.09 19.45 3.98
C GLU A 40 1.09 19.88 3.10
N PRO A 41 0.97 19.77 1.76
CA PRO A 41 1.87 20.43 0.83
C PRO A 41 1.62 21.95 0.81
N ILE A 42 2.66 22.73 0.55
CA ILE A 42 2.53 24.16 0.23
C ILE A 42 2.63 24.27 -1.29
N VAL A 43 1.53 24.61 -1.97
CA VAL A 43 1.51 24.72 -3.44
C VAL A 43 0.96 26.07 -3.85
N LYS A 44 1.58 26.67 -4.87
CA LYS A 44 1.10 27.89 -5.52
C LYS A 44 1.46 27.85 -7.00
N ASP A 45 0.52 28.25 -7.86
CA ASP A 45 0.73 28.35 -9.32
C ASP A 45 1.32 27.06 -9.94
N ASN A 46 0.78 25.90 -9.56
CA ASN A 46 1.25 24.55 -9.95
C ASN A 46 2.71 24.22 -9.57
N LYS A 47 3.27 24.90 -8.57
CA LYS A 47 4.62 24.64 -8.04
C LYS A 47 4.56 24.27 -6.56
N CYS A 48 5.25 23.20 -6.20
CA CYS A 48 5.43 22.80 -4.80
C CYS A 48 6.53 23.67 -4.17
N LEU A 49 6.18 24.36 -3.09
CA LEU A 49 7.04 25.28 -2.35
C LEU A 49 7.52 24.69 -1.01
N GLY A 50 7.13 23.45 -0.71
CA GLY A 50 7.49 22.72 0.49
C GLY A 50 6.28 22.12 1.19
N ALA A 51 6.28 22.11 2.53
CA ALA A 51 5.28 21.41 3.32
C ALA A 51 5.15 22.00 4.73
N VAL A 52 4.03 21.71 5.39
CA VAL A 52 3.83 21.99 6.82
C VAL A 52 3.61 20.71 7.61
N GLY A 53 3.97 20.75 8.88
CA GLY A 53 3.78 19.62 9.79
C GLY A 53 3.93 20.04 11.24
N PHE A 54 3.87 19.07 12.15
CA PHE A 54 4.05 19.32 13.58
C PHE A 54 4.87 18.21 14.23
N SER A 55 5.53 18.55 15.34
CA SER A 55 6.22 17.55 16.15
C SER A 55 5.21 16.70 16.93
N VAL A 56 5.43 15.39 16.95
CA VAL A 56 4.68 14.45 17.80
C VAL A 56 5.32 14.26 19.18
N ARG A 57 6.22 15.17 19.58
CA ARG A 57 6.95 15.14 20.86
C ARG A 57 6.90 16.46 21.63
N GLU A 58 6.69 17.56 20.93
CA GLU A 58 6.65 18.91 21.50
C GLU A 58 5.63 19.75 20.72
N ASN A 59 5.11 20.82 21.33
CA ASN A 59 4.14 21.72 20.69
C ASN A 59 4.84 22.66 19.70
N LYS A 60 5.34 22.08 18.60
CA LYS A 60 6.10 22.79 17.57
C LYS A 60 5.49 22.57 16.19
N PHE A 61 5.18 23.67 15.52
CA PHE A 61 4.77 23.72 14.12
C PHE A 61 5.99 23.91 13.23
N TYR A 62 6.06 23.13 12.15
CA TYR A 62 7.15 23.18 11.18
C TYR A 62 6.62 23.71 9.85
N VAL A 63 7.39 24.62 9.26
CA VAL A 63 7.22 25.09 7.89
C VAL A 63 8.51 24.79 7.14
N PHE A 64 8.45 23.82 6.23
CA PHE A 64 9.55 23.50 5.34
C PHE A 64 9.34 24.26 4.04
N LYS A 65 10.26 25.16 3.72
CA LYS A 65 10.30 25.87 2.44
C LYS A 65 11.37 25.22 1.58
N ALA A 66 11.00 24.68 0.42
CA ALA A 66 11.91 23.92 -0.42
C ALA A 66 11.81 24.29 -1.90
N LYS A 67 12.94 24.29 -2.60
CA LYS A 67 13.01 24.49 -4.06
C LYS A 67 12.47 23.29 -4.83
N ALA A 68 12.75 22.09 -4.31
CA ALA A 68 12.20 20.82 -4.78
C ALA A 68 11.85 19.96 -3.56
N THR A 69 10.78 19.17 -3.68
CA THR A 69 10.30 18.27 -2.63
C THR A 69 10.18 16.86 -3.18
N ILE A 70 10.63 15.86 -2.42
CA ILE A 70 10.47 14.44 -2.76
C ILE A 70 9.53 13.80 -1.75
N ILE A 71 8.42 13.23 -2.21
CA ILE A 71 7.50 12.46 -1.38
C ILE A 71 7.82 10.96 -1.48
N ALA A 72 8.09 10.35 -0.32
CA ALA A 72 8.43 8.93 -0.18
C ALA A 72 7.87 8.36 1.14
N ALA A 73 6.62 8.71 1.47
CA ALA A 73 5.97 8.39 2.75
C ALA A 73 5.24 7.03 2.76
N GLY A 74 5.67 6.09 1.91
CA GLY A 74 5.04 4.77 1.78
C GLY A 74 3.63 4.80 1.16
N GLY A 75 3.03 3.61 1.05
CA GLY A 75 1.66 3.42 0.56
C GLY A 75 0.57 3.70 1.60
N ALA A 76 -0.55 2.97 1.53
CA ALA A 76 -1.66 3.08 2.47
C ALA A 76 -2.19 1.72 2.95
N VAL A 77 -2.35 1.64 4.27
CA VAL A 77 -2.83 0.50 5.06
C VAL A 77 -3.94 0.99 5.99
N HIS A 78 -4.81 0.08 6.44
CA HIS A 78 -5.98 0.41 7.29
C HIS A 78 -7.00 1.33 6.61
N VAL A 79 -7.01 1.38 5.28
CA VAL A 79 -8.11 1.97 4.50
C VAL A 79 -9.32 1.03 4.48
N PHE A 80 -9.07 -0.28 4.40
CA PHE A 80 -10.08 -1.32 4.50
C PHE A 80 -10.10 -1.94 5.89
N ARG A 81 -11.26 -2.49 6.28
CA ARG A 81 -11.39 -3.27 7.51
C ARG A 81 -10.51 -4.54 7.42
N PRO A 82 -9.59 -4.77 8.38
CA PRO A 82 -8.80 -5.99 8.41
C PRO A 82 -9.64 -7.19 8.85
N ARG A 83 -9.12 -8.41 8.64
CA ARG A 83 -9.76 -9.65 9.11
C ARG A 83 -9.89 -9.73 10.64
N SER A 84 -8.91 -9.19 11.36
CA SER A 84 -8.89 -9.13 12.82
C SER A 84 -9.17 -7.71 13.28
N VAL A 85 -10.26 -7.51 14.02
CA VAL A 85 -10.74 -6.16 14.44
C VAL A 85 -10.50 -5.82 15.91
N GLY A 86 -10.10 -6.80 16.73
CA GLY A 86 -9.64 -6.59 18.11
C GLY A 86 -8.15 -6.23 18.18
N GLU A 87 -7.40 -6.81 19.12
CA GLU A 87 -5.95 -6.54 19.24
C GLU A 87 -5.15 -6.90 17.97
N GLY A 88 -5.60 -7.92 17.23
CA GLY A 88 -5.05 -8.28 15.92
C GLY A 88 -5.20 -7.20 14.84
N PHE A 89 -5.91 -6.10 15.12
CA PHE A 89 -6.03 -4.95 14.22
C PHE A 89 -4.68 -4.42 13.76
N GLY A 90 -3.68 -4.35 14.65
CA GLY A 90 -2.34 -3.87 14.31
C GLY A 90 -1.56 -4.81 13.37
N ARG A 91 -2.05 -6.04 13.15
CA ARG A 91 -1.39 -7.05 12.33
C ARG A 91 -1.87 -6.98 10.88
N SER A 92 -1.51 -5.91 10.18
CA SER A 92 -1.58 -5.84 8.72
C SER A 92 -0.38 -6.54 8.07
N TRP A 93 -0.52 -6.99 6.82
CA TRP A 93 0.62 -7.58 6.07
C TRP A 93 1.61 -6.49 5.66
N TYR A 94 1.11 -5.36 5.13
CA TYR A 94 1.93 -4.19 4.84
C TYR A 94 2.04 -3.29 6.08
N PRO A 95 3.07 -2.42 6.22
CA PRO A 95 3.30 -1.73 7.48
C PRO A 95 2.14 -0.85 7.96
N PRO A 96 1.63 -1.03 9.20
CA PRO A 96 0.44 -0.31 9.70
C PRO A 96 0.63 1.21 9.83
N PHE A 97 1.90 1.66 9.83
CA PHE A 97 2.28 3.07 9.86
C PHE A 97 2.27 3.75 8.48
N ASN A 98 1.99 3.04 7.39
CA ASN A 98 1.77 3.62 6.07
C ASN A 98 0.30 4.00 5.92
N THR A 99 -0.01 5.30 5.94
CA THR A 99 -1.38 5.81 6.10
C THR A 99 -1.93 6.52 4.86
N GLY A 100 -1.23 6.39 3.72
CA GLY A 100 -1.60 7.09 2.49
C GLY A 100 -1.11 8.53 2.43
N SER A 101 -0.17 8.94 3.29
CA SER A 101 0.40 10.30 3.27
C SER A 101 1.00 10.67 1.91
N SER A 102 1.61 9.72 1.20
CA SER A 102 2.12 9.99 -0.16
C SER A 102 0.99 10.37 -1.11
N ALA A 103 -0.09 9.58 -1.13
CA ALA A 103 -1.22 9.83 -1.99
C ALA A 103 -1.97 11.10 -1.61
N TYR A 104 -2.20 11.34 -0.31
CA TYR A 104 -2.77 12.59 0.17
C TYR A 104 -1.98 13.79 -0.32
N PHE A 105 -0.66 13.80 -0.07
CA PHE A 105 0.21 14.92 -0.40
C PHE A 105 0.19 15.23 -1.89
N THR A 106 0.23 14.21 -2.75
CA THR A 106 0.19 14.40 -4.20
C THR A 106 -1.20 14.79 -4.70
N ILE A 107 -2.27 14.20 -4.17
CA ILE A 107 -3.65 14.56 -4.53
C ILE A 107 -3.92 16.03 -4.16
N LYS A 108 -3.59 16.43 -2.93
CA LYS A 108 -3.80 17.80 -2.43
C LYS A 108 -2.90 18.83 -3.12
N ALA A 109 -1.74 18.41 -3.62
CA ALA A 109 -0.89 19.24 -4.47
C ALA A 109 -1.49 19.49 -5.87
N GLY A 110 -2.49 18.71 -6.29
CA GLY A 110 -3.04 18.76 -7.65
C GLY A 110 -2.27 17.89 -8.64
N CYS A 111 -1.51 16.89 -8.18
CA CYS A 111 -0.86 15.93 -9.06
C CYS A 111 -1.87 15.03 -9.76
N GLU A 112 -1.55 14.66 -11.00
CA GLU A 112 -2.17 13.52 -11.65
C GLU A 112 -1.72 12.24 -10.94
N MET A 113 -2.69 11.40 -10.56
CA MET A 113 -2.51 10.10 -9.94
C MET A 113 -2.82 9.02 -10.97
N THR A 114 -2.17 7.86 -10.87
CA THR A 114 -2.37 6.72 -11.79
C THR A 114 -2.72 5.45 -11.03
N CYS A 115 -3.47 4.56 -11.68
CA CYS A 115 -3.68 3.18 -11.25
C CYS A 115 -4.19 3.05 -9.80
N GLN A 116 -4.98 4.00 -9.31
CA GLN A 116 -5.49 3.96 -7.93
C GLN A 116 -6.46 2.79 -7.71
N GLU A 117 -7.02 2.23 -8.78
CA GLU A 117 -7.83 1.02 -8.76
C GLU A 117 -7.00 -0.26 -8.52
N VAL A 118 -5.68 -0.21 -8.76
CA VAL A 118 -4.77 -1.36 -8.67
C VAL A 118 -4.25 -1.53 -7.24
N ARG A 119 -5.15 -1.97 -6.37
CA ARG A 119 -4.83 -2.46 -5.02
C ARG A 119 -4.08 -3.79 -5.06
N PHE A 120 -3.35 -4.10 -4.00
CA PHE A 120 -2.75 -5.43 -3.80
C PHE A 120 -3.51 -6.21 -2.72
N ILE A 121 -3.80 -7.48 -3.03
CA ILE A 121 -4.27 -8.46 -2.05
C ILE A 121 -3.22 -9.56 -1.93
N PRO A 122 -2.48 -9.64 -0.82
CA PRO A 122 -1.57 -10.75 -0.56
C PRO A 122 -2.35 -11.97 -0.05
N VAL A 123 -2.01 -13.16 -0.58
CA VAL A 123 -2.33 -14.43 0.10
C VAL A 123 -1.13 -14.82 0.94
N ARG A 124 -1.34 -14.97 2.25
CA ARG A 124 -0.30 -15.24 3.25
C ARG A 124 -0.78 -16.29 4.24
N PHE A 125 0.10 -16.75 5.12
CA PHE A 125 -0.33 -17.51 6.27
C PHE A 125 -1.39 -16.73 7.05
N LYS A 126 -2.48 -17.42 7.40
CA LYS A 126 -3.68 -16.80 7.95
C LYS A 126 -3.37 -16.11 9.29
N ASP A 127 -4.06 -14.99 9.53
CA ASP A 127 -4.02 -14.14 10.73
C ASP A 127 -2.72 -13.34 10.94
N ALA A 128 -1.55 -13.99 11.01
CA ALA A 128 -0.28 -13.29 11.25
C ALA A 128 0.45 -12.85 9.98
N TYR A 129 -0.03 -13.29 8.82
CA TYR A 129 0.41 -12.85 7.49
C TYR A 129 1.89 -13.09 7.19
N GLY A 130 2.44 -14.20 7.71
CA GLY A 130 3.78 -14.64 7.40
C GLY A 130 4.03 -14.86 5.91
N PRO A 131 5.29 -14.67 5.45
CA PRO A 131 5.66 -14.83 4.05
C PRO A 131 5.39 -16.24 3.53
N VAL A 132 5.01 -16.32 2.26
CA VAL A 132 4.81 -17.60 1.53
C VAL A 132 5.82 -17.78 0.39
N GLY A 133 6.66 -16.77 0.16
CA GLY A 133 7.61 -16.73 -0.96
C GLY A 133 8.65 -17.84 -0.88
N ALA A 134 9.32 -17.99 0.26
CA ALA A 134 10.26 -19.09 0.48
C ALA A 134 9.56 -20.45 0.39
N TRP A 135 8.36 -20.59 0.97
CA TRP A 135 7.59 -21.84 0.90
C TRP A 135 7.29 -22.29 -0.53
N PHE A 136 6.87 -21.38 -1.41
CA PHE A 136 6.63 -21.71 -2.82
C PHE A 136 7.91 -21.90 -3.63
N LEU A 137 8.92 -21.03 -3.44
CA LEU A 137 10.07 -20.96 -4.34
C LEU A 137 11.25 -21.82 -3.88
N LEU A 138 11.51 -21.89 -2.58
CA LEU A 138 12.59 -22.68 -1.98
C LEU A 138 12.09 -24.07 -1.61
N PHE A 139 11.05 -24.15 -0.76
CA PHE A 139 10.53 -25.43 -0.26
C PHE A 139 9.66 -26.18 -1.29
N LYS A 140 9.29 -25.54 -2.40
CA LYS A 140 8.40 -26.11 -3.43
C LYS A 140 7.07 -26.61 -2.88
N SER A 141 6.58 -25.97 -1.81
CA SER A 141 5.30 -26.31 -1.21
C SER A 141 4.16 -26.01 -2.18
N ARG A 142 3.11 -26.83 -2.11
CA ARG A 142 1.87 -26.63 -2.87
C ARG A 142 0.80 -26.05 -1.96
N ALA A 143 -0.10 -25.28 -2.56
CA ALA A 143 -1.28 -24.76 -1.89
C ALA A 143 -2.53 -25.51 -2.37
N VAL A 144 -3.39 -25.89 -1.43
CA VAL A 144 -4.60 -26.67 -1.71
C VAL A 144 -5.81 -26.10 -0.98
N SER A 145 -7.00 -26.44 -1.46
CA SER A 145 -8.26 -26.27 -0.75
C SER A 145 -8.63 -27.59 -0.08
N ALA A 146 -9.18 -27.55 1.14
CA ALA A 146 -9.54 -28.75 1.89
C ALA A 146 -10.51 -29.68 1.13
N GLY A 147 -11.54 -29.10 0.49
CA GLY A 147 -12.51 -29.84 -0.32
C GLY A 147 -12.22 -29.85 -1.83
N GLY A 148 -11.34 -28.96 -2.30
CA GLY A 148 -11.09 -28.73 -3.73
C GLY A 148 -9.77 -29.26 -4.28
N GLY A 149 -8.85 -29.70 -3.41
CA GLY A 149 -7.53 -30.17 -3.83
C GLY A 149 -6.61 -29.03 -4.29
N GLU A 150 -5.65 -29.34 -5.16
CA GLU A 150 -4.70 -28.34 -5.67
C GLU A 150 -5.38 -27.39 -6.67
N TYR A 151 -5.94 -26.28 -6.16
CA TYR A 151 -6.78 -25.37 -6.94
C TYR A 151 -6.09 -24.79 -8.19
N MET A 152 -4.76 -24.62 -8.17
CA MET A 152 -3.99 -24.19 -9.34
C MET A 152 -4.01 -25.21 -10.49
N ALA A 153 -4.06 -26.50 -10.16
CA ALA A 153 -4.15 -27.59 -11.14
C ALA A 153 -5.61 -27.87 -11.52
N VAL A 154 -6.50 -27.92 -10.53
CA VAL A 154 -7.93 -28.24 -10.72
C VAL A 154 -8.64 -27.14 -11.51
N ARG A 155 -8.34 -25.85 -11.25
CA ARG A 155 -8.97 -24.71 -11.92
C ARG A 155 -8.15 -24.15 -13.08
N LYS A 156 -7.23 -24.92 -13.65
CA LYS A 156 -6.37 -24.47 -14.75
C LYS A 156 -7.17 -23.92 -15.94
N GLU A 157 -8.32 -24.49 -16.23
CA GLU A 157 -9.19 -24.06 -17.34
C GLU A 157 -9.74 -22.63 -17.14
N GLU A 158 -9.95 -22.19 -15.89
CA GLU A 158 -10.40 -20.83 -15.57
C GLU A 158 -9.41 -19.77 -16.08
N LEU A 159 -8.11 -20.09 -16.15
CA LEU A 159 -7.08 -19.17 -16.63
C LEU A 159 -7.25 -18.83 -18.12
N LYS A 160 -7.96 -19.64 -18.90
CA LYS A 160 -8.25 -19.36 -20.32
C LYS A 160 -9.19 -18.17 -20.49
N ASN A 161 -10.04 -17.88 -19.49
CA ASN A 161 -10.91 -16.70 -19.50
C ASN A 161 -10.12 -15.38 -19.41
N TRP A 162 -8.84 -15.45 -19.06
CA TRP A 162 -7.96 -14.30 -18.82
C TRP A 162 -6.77 -14.27 -19.78
N ALA A 163 -6.91 -14.90 -20.96
CA ALA A 163 -5.87 -14.93 -21.99
C ALA A 163 -5.63 -13.52 -22.59
N PRO A 164 -4.37 -13.15 -22.92
CA PRO A 164 -3.17 -14.01 -22.88
C PRO A 164 -2.54 -14.14 -21.48
N TYR A 165 -2.90 -13.29 -20.52
CA TYR A 165 -2.21 -13.17 -19.23
C TYR A 165 -2.34 -14.41 -18.34
N GLY A 166 -3.46 -15.12 -18.38
CA GLY A 166 -3.64 -16.39 -17.65
C GLY A 166 -2.75 -17.53 -18.15
N LEU A 167 -2.15 -17.38 -19.34
CA LEU A 167 -1.34 -18.41 -19.99
C LEU A 167 0.18 -18.19 -19.85
N VAL A 168 0.61 -17.06 -19.27
CA VAL A 168 2.03 -16.76 -19.10
C VAL A 168 2.62 -17.48 -17.88
N LYS A 169 3.96 -17.58 -17.83
CA LYS A 169 4.69 -18.14 -16.69
C LYS A 169 5.73 -17.13 -16.16
N PRO A 170 5.72 -16.83 -14.85
CA PRO A 170 4.76 -17.30 -13.83
C PRO A 170 3.36 -16.67 -14.02
N ILE A 171 2.31 -17.40 -13.62
CA ILE A 171 0.92 -16.89 -13.66
C ILE A 171 0.81 -15.62 -12.80
N PRO A 172 0.15 -14.53 -13.26
CA PRO A 172 -0.05 -13.30 -12.49
C PRO A 172 -0.59 -13.55 -11.07
N ALA A 173 -0.09 -12.79 -10.10
CA ALA A 173 -0.41 -13.01 -8.69
C ALA A 173 -1.89 -12.89 -8.37
N ASN A 174 -2.58 -11.93 -8.98
CA ASN A 174 -4.03 -11.76 -8.84
C ASN A 174 -4.79 -13.01 -9.32
N LEU A 175 -4.41 -13.60 -10.45
CA LEU A 175 -5.05 -14.82 -10.97
C LEU A 175 -4.79 -16.03 -10.07
N ARG A 176 -3.58 -16.17 -9.51
CA ARG A 176 -3.30 -17.22 -8.51
C ARG A 176 -4.20 -17.09 -7.27
N ASN A 177 -4.37 -15.86 -6.78
CA ASN A 177 -5.30 -15.59 -5.66
C ASN A 177 -6.74 -15.95 -6.05
N TYR A 178 -7.17 -15.55 -7.24
CA TYR A 178 -8.53 -15.75 -7.72
C TYR A 178 -8.94 -17.22 -7.72
N LEU A 179 -8.06 -18.13 -8.18
CA LEU A 179 -8.36 -19.57 -8.18
C LEU A 179 -8.64 -20.12 -6.78
N GLY A 180 -7.84 -19.73 -5.77
CA GLY A 180 -8.09 -20.12 -4.39
C GLY A 180 -9.35 -19.45 -3.81
N MET A 181 -9.63 -18.19 -4.17
CA MET A 181 -10.84 -17.48 -3.74
C MET A 181 -12.11 -18.12 -4.29
N LEU A 182 -12.10 -18.66 -5.52
CA LEU A 182 -13.24 -19.39 -6.08
C LEU A 182 -13.57 -20.66 -5.28
N ASP A 183 -12.57 -21.35 -4.74
CA ASP A 183 -12.78 -22.49 -3.86
C ASP A 183 -13.36 -22.08 -2.51
N VAL A 184 -12.86 -20.98 -1.92
CA VAL A 184 -13.42 -20.43 -0.67
C VAL A 184 -14.88 -20.04 -0.87
N GLU A 185 -15.20 -19.38 -1.98
CA GLU A 185 -16.59 -19.00 -2.33
C GLU A 185 -17.50 -20.23 -2.51
N ALA A 186 -16.98 -21.30 -3.09
CA ALA A 186 -17.70 -22.57 -3.23
C ALA A 186 -17.81 -23.38 -1.92
N GLY A 187 -17.28 -22.88 -0.80
CA GLY A 187 -17.28 -23.59 0.48
C GLY A 187 -16.28 -24.75 0.56
N LEU A 188 -15.27 -24.78 -0.32
CA LEU A 188 -14.24 -25.83 -0.40
C LEU A 188 -12.99 -25.52 0.44
N GLY A 189 -12.98 -24.39 1.15
CA GLY A 189 -11.91 -24.04 2.09
C GLY A 189 -11.90 -24.92 3.36
N PRO A 190 -10.95 -24.70 4.29
CA PRO A 190 -9.87 -23.70 4.26
C PRO A 190 -8.84 -23.94 3.16
N LEU A 191 -8.05 -22.91 2.85
CA LEU A 191 -6.86 -23.06 2.00
C LEU A 191 -5.66 -23.37 2.88
N TYR A 192 -4.85 -24.35 2.47
CA TYR A 192 -3.67 -24.80 3.20
C TYR A 192 -2.41 -24.68 2.36
N MET A 193 -1.32 -24.25 3.00
CA MET A 193 0.04 -24.48 2.53
C MET A 193 0.51 -25.83 3.08
N GLN A 194 0.91 -26.74 2.19
CA GLN A 194 1.39 -28.08 2.55
C GLN A 194 2.86 -28.04 2.99
N THR A 195 3.12 -27.42 4.14
CA THR A 195 4.48 -27.24 4.68
C THR A 195 5.14 -28.58 5.01
N HIS A 196 4.39 -29.49 5.63
CA HIS A 196 4.89 -30.78 6.07
C HIS A 196 5.30 -31.68 4.91
N GLU A 197 4.48 -31.74 3.85
CA GLU A 197 4.82 -32.46 2.62
C GLU A 197 6.06 -31.86 1.95
N ALA A 198 6.17 -30.53 1.91
CA ALA A 198 7.30 -29.83 1.30
C ALA A 198 8.63 -30.18 2.01
N ILE A 199 8.64 -30.15 3.34
CA ILE A 199 9.81 -30.54 4.15
C ILE A 199 10.12 -32.03 3.95
N ALA A 200 9.11 -32.90 4.03
CA ALA A 200 9.30 -34.34 3.87
C ALA A 200 9.91 -34.68 2.49
N ASN A 201 9.40 -34.07 1.41
CA ASN A 201 9.89 -34.29 0.05
C ASN A 201 11.36 -33.89 -0.12
N LEU A 202 11.80 -32.81 0.52
CA LEU A 202 13.20 -32.37 0.47
C LEU A 202 14.12 -33.23 1.35
N ALA A 203 13.59 -33.83 2.42
CA ALA A 203 14.34 -34.72 3.29
C ALA A 203 14.42 -36.16 2.74
N GLU A 204 13.52 -36.55 1.85
CA GLU A 204 13.37 -37.90 1.29
C GLU A 204 14.67 -38.42 0.64
N GLU A 205 15.45 -37.57 -0.03
CA GLU A 205 16.73 -37.94 -0.65
C GLU A 205 17.76 -38.47 0.38
N TYR A 206 17.61 -38.10 1.65
CA TYR A 206 18.55 -38.43 2.71
C TYR A 206 18.07 -39.56 3.62
N LYS A 207 16.88 -40.14 3.39
CA LYS A 207 16.22 -41.08 4.32
C LYS A 207 17.05 -42.32 4.67
N ASP A 208 17.92 -42.76 3.76
CA ASP A 208 18.73 -43.97 3.92
C ASP A 208 20.04 -43.71 4.71
N ASP A 209 20.38 -42.45 4.99
CA ASP A 209 21.48 -42.05 5.88
C ASP A 209 20.93 -41.28 7.10
N PRO A 210 20.78 -41.93 8.27
CA PRO A 210 20.21 -41.29 9.46
C PRO A 210 20.95 -40.01 9.91
N LYS A 211 22.26 -39.92 9.67
CA LYS A 211 23.05 -38.75 10.05
C LYS A 211 22.83 -37.60 9.06
N ALA A 212 22.82 -37.90 7.76
CA ALA A 212 22.53 -36.91 6.73
C ALA A 212 21.08 -36.41 6.82
N PHE A 213 20.11 -37.31 7.05
CA PHE A 213 18.71 -36.98 7.25
C PHE A 213 18.52 -36.02 8.43
N LYS A 214 19.09 -36.34 9.60
CA LYS A 214 19.02 -35.47 10.78
C LYS A 214 19.64 -34.10 10.53
N LYS A 215 20.76 -34.04 9.80
CA LYS A 215 21.40 -32.78 9.44
C LYS A 215 20.50 -31.96 8.50
N LYS A 216 19.92 -32.58 7.47
CA LYS A 216 19.05 -31.91 6.51
C LYS A 216 17.77 -31.40 7.16
N MET A 217 17.14 -32.20 8.03
CA MET A 217 15.95 -31.76 8.78
C MET A 217 16.23 -30.51 9.62
N LYS A 218 17.37 -30.46 10.32
CA LYS A 218 17.76 -29.29 11.11
C LYS A 218 18.03 -28.04 10.24
N GLU A 219 18.60 -28.23 9.06
CA GLU A 219 18.81 -27.16 8.08
C GLU A 219 17.47 -26.60 7.56
N LEU A 220 16.57 -27.47 7.12
CA LEU A 220 15.23 -27.09 6.65
C LEU A 220 14.40 -26.41 7.73
N GLU A 221 14.50 -26.89 8.98
CA GLU A 221 13.88 -26.25 10.14
C GLU A 221 14.41 -24.82 10.32
N ALA A 222 15.75 -24.64 10.33
CA ALA A 222 16.36 -23.33 10.49
C ALA A 222 15.93 -22.36 9.37
N GLU A 223 15.97 -22.80 8.11
CA GLU A 223 15.54 -22.00 6.96
C GLU A 223 14.06 -21.62 7.03
N ALA A 224 13.19 -22.54 7.47
CA ALA A 224 11.76 -22.30 7.61
C ALA A 224 11.43 -21.27 8.69
N TRP A 225 12.16 -21.29 9.81
CA TRP A 225 11.99 -20.32 10.89
C TRP A 225 12.64 -18.98 10.59
N GLU A 226 13.81 -18.96 9.94
CA GLU A 226 14.53 -17.72 9.57
C GLU A 226 13.68 -16.83 8.65
N ASP A 227 12.95 -17.43 7.68
CA ASP A 227 12.01 -16.70 6.80
C ASP A 227 10.95 -15.92 7.61
N PHE A 228 10.58 -16.39 8.80
CA PHE A 228 9.65 -15.66 9.67
C PHE A 228 10.35 -14.71 10.64
N LEU A 229 11.47 -15.14 11.23
CA LEU A 229 12.17 -14.36 12.25
C LEU A 229 12.80 -13.08 11.66
N ASP A 230 13.20 -13.10 10.39
CA ASP A 230 13.82 -11.95 9.72
C ASP A 230 12.83 -10.88 9.26
N MET A 231 11.54 -11.20 9.12
CA MET A 231 10.58 -10.23 8.57
C MET A 231 9.17 -10.23 9.18
N THR A 232 8.69 -11.32 9.78
CA THR A 232 7.33 -11.42 10.32
C THR A 232 7.27 -12.34 11.54
N ILE A 233 7.91 -11.90 12.62
CA ILE A 233 7.99 -12.64 13.90
C ILE A 233 6.60 -13.02 14.43
N SER A 234 5.55 -12.24 14.13
CA SER A 234 4.18 -12.58 14.50
C SER A 234 3.72 -13.95 14.00
N GLN A 235 4.21 -14.42 12.85
CA GLN A 235 3.85 -15.74 12.33
C GLN A 235 4.50 -16.86 13.16
N ALA A 236 5.76 -16.67 13.57
CA ALA A 236 6.45 -17.56 14.49
C ALA A 236 5.72 -17.63 15.84
N HIS A 237 5.29 -16.49 16.39
CA HIS A 237 4.47 -16.44 17.60
C HIS A 237 3.14 -17.16 17.45
N LEU A 238 2.46 -17.00 16.30
CA LEU A 238 1.19 -17.66 16.04
C LEU A 238 1.35 -19.19 16.00
N TRP A 239 2.38 -19.69 15.31
CA TRP A 239 2.68 -21.12 15.28
C TRP A 239 3.02 -21.67 16.66
N ALA A 240 3.83 -20.94 17.44
CA ALA A 240 4.10 -21.32 18.82
C ALA A 240 2.82 -21.36 19.67
N ALA A 241 1.96 -20.35 19.58
CA ALA A 241 0.71 -20.26 20.35
C ALA A 241 -0.30 -21.35 19.98
N GLN A 242 -0.27 -21.86 18.74
CA GLN A 242 -1.18 -22.90 18.25
C GLN A 242 -0.55 -24.30 18.22
N ASN A 243 0.65 -24.46 18.79
CA ASN A 243 1.43 -25.70 18.72
C ASN A 243 1.52 -26.23 17.28
N ILE A 244 1.89 -25.36 16.34
CA ILE A 244 2.11 -25.71 14.94
C ILE A 244 3.60 -25.93 14.71
N LYS A 245 3.91 -27.13 14.24
CA LYS A 245 5.21 -27.50 13.72
C LYS A 245 5.09 -27.72 12.21
N PRO A 246 5.79 -26.93 11.38
CA PRO A 246 5.61 -26.93 9.94
C PRO A 246 5.92 -28.28 9.28
N GLU A 247 6.77 -29.10 9.89
CA GLU A 247 7.16 -30.44 9.45
C GLU A 247 6.11 -31.51 9.78
N GLU A 248 5.20 -31.26 10.72
CA GLU A 248 4.20 -32.25 11.15
C GLU A 248 2.81 -32.02 10.52
N LYS A 249 2.43 -30.76 10.26
CA LYS A 249 1.09 -30.42 9.75
C LYS A 249 1.11 -29.16 8.88
N PRO A 250 0.11 -28.98 7.97
CA PRO A 250 0.03 -27.79 7.14
C PRO A 250 -0.43 -26.57 7.95
N SER A 251 -0.35 -25.39 7.33
CA SER A 251 -0.87 -24.15 7.90
C SER A 251 -1.85 -23.47 6.95
N GLU A 252 -2.89 -22.85 7.51
CA GLU A 252 -3.88 -22.12 6.73
C GLU A 252 -3.26 -20.91 6.05
N ILE A 253 -3.69 -20.65 4.81
CA ILE A 253 -3.42 -19.41 4.08
C ILE A 253 -4.72 -18.69 3.79
N ALA A 254 -4.68 -17.37 3.72
CA ALA A 254 -5.82 -16.55 3.38
C ALA A 254 -5.38 -15.29 2.64
N ALA A 255 -6.27 -14.80 1.78
CA ALA A 255 -6.15 -13.46 1.21
C ALA A 255 -6.39 -12.41 2.30
N CYS A 256 -5.46 -11.48 2.51
CA CYS A 256 -5.63 -10.37 3.45
C CYS A 256 -6.67 -9.35 2.94
N GLU A 257 -6.91 -8.29 3.72
CA GLU A 257 -7.58 -7.09 3.21
C GLU A 257 -6.74 -6.35 2.15
N PRO A 258 -7.35 -5.49 1.32
CA PRO A 258 -6.63 -4.67 0.35
C PRO A 258 -5.61 -3.66 0.91
N TYR A 259 -4.51 -3.48 0.18
CA TYR A 259 -3.51 -2.44 0.44
C TYR A 259 -3.19 -1.61 -0.82
N PHE A 260 -2.81 -0.35 -0.64
CA PHE A 260 -2.42 0.57 -1.72
C PHE A 260 -0.91 0.77 -1.72
N ILE A 261 -0.23 0.22 -2.72
CA ILE A 261 1.23 0.16 -2.78
C ILE A 261 1.70 0.27 -4.23
N GLY A 262 2.61 1.20 -4.49
CA GLY A 262 3.24 1.38 -5.81
C GLY A 262 4.54 0.60 -5.98
N SER A 263 5.19 0.20 -4.89
CA SER A 263 6.50 -0.46 -4.93
C SER A 263 6.45 -1.99 -5.03
N HIS A 264 5.37 -2.63 -4.57
CA HIS A 264 5.27 -4.09 -4.53
C HIS A 264 4.45 -4.61 -5.72
N SER A 265 3.30 -5.25 -5.50
CA SER A 265 2.49 -5.89 -6.55
C SER A 265 1.15 -5.18 -6.78
N GLY A 266 0.97 -4.01 -6.17
CA GLY A 266 -0.01 -3.01 -6.60
C GLY A 266 0.66 -2.01 -7.54
N ALA A 267 -0.10 -1.05 -8.07
CA ALA A 267 0.42 -0.04 -9.00
C ALA A 267 -0.04 1.40 -8.68
N SER A 268 -0.74 1.61 -7.56
CA SER A 268 -1.27 2.91 -7.18
C SER A 268 -0.16 3.89 -6.78
N GLY A 269 -0.16 5.09 -7.35
CA GLY A 269 0.68 6.22 -6.92
C GLY A 269 0.52 7.44 -7.82
N ALA A 270 1.39 8.43 -7.68
CA ALA A 270 1.45 9.59 -8.55
C ALA A 270 1.91 9.20 -9.97
N TRP A 271 1.40 9.91 -10.97
CA TRP A 271 1.91 9.84 -12.35
C TRP A 271 3.20 10.64 -12.44
N VAL A 272 4.30 9.98 -12.83
CA VAL A 272 5.64 10.55 -12.82
C VAL A 272 6.29 10.53 -14.20
N SER A 273 7.09 11.54 -14.50
CA SER A 273 7.79 11.69 -15.78
C SER A 273 8.86 10.61 -15.91
N GLY A 274 8.94 10.01 -17.10
CA GLY A 274 9.96 9.03 -17.43
C GLY A 274 11.34 9.66 -17.68
N PRO A 275 12.39 8.82 -17.76
CA PRO A 275 13.75 9.25 -18.08
C PRO A 275 13.90 9.76 -19.52
N GLU A 276 14.86 10.66 -19.71
CA GLU A 276 15.14 11.32 -21.00
C GLU A 276 15.60 10.33 -22.08
N ASP A 277 16.35 9.29 -21.70
CA ASP A 277 16.99 8.32 -22.61
C ASP A 277 16.11 7.13 -23.00
N LEU A 278 14.92 6.96 -22.38
CA LEU A 278 13.98 5.91 -22.79
C LEU A 278 12.97 6.43 -23.82
N PRO A 279 12.60 5.63 -24.84
CA PRO A 279 11.68 6.08 -25.89
C PRO A 279 10.23 6.01 -25.39
N THR A 280 9.84 6.86 -24.44
CA THR A 280 8.48 6.97 -23.90
C THR A 280 7.85 8.34 -24.20
N PRO A 281 6.54 8.43 -24.50
CA PRO A 281 5.86 9.71 -24.66
C PRO A 281 5.61 10.43 -23.32
N TYR A 282 5.75 9.73 -22.19
CA TYR A 282 5.43 10.26 -20.86
C TYR A 282 6.59 11.05 -20.26
N LYS A 283 6.87 12.22 -20.84
CA LYS A 283 7.93 13.15 -20.42
C LYS A 283 7.43 14.59 -20.37
N TRP A 284 7.47 15.23 -19.21
CA TRP A 284 7.01 16.63 -19.04
C TRP A 284 7.91 17.45 -18.11
N GLY A 285 9.07 16.93 -17.73
CA GLY A 285 10.05 17.65 -16.94
C GLY A 285 11.23 16.77 -16.58
N TYR A 286 11.46 16.57 -15.30
CA TYR A 286 12.56 15.78 -14.79
C TYR A 286 12.10 14.37 -14.45
N GLU A 287 12.97 13.39 -14.59
CA GLU A 287 12.68 12.00 -14.22
C GLU A 287 12.13 11.93 -12.78
N ASN A 288 11.09 11.10 -12.57
CA ASN A 288 10.36 10.98 -11.30
C ASN A 288 9.61 12.24 -10.82
N MET A 289 9.61 13.34 -11.57
CA MET A 289 8.79 14.52 -11.26
C MET A 289 7.33 14.23 -11.55
N THR A 290 6.45 14.64 -10.64
CA THR A 290 4.99 14.58 -10.83
C THR A 290 4.54 15.64 -11.84
N THR A 291 3.23 15.78 -12.08
CA THR A 291 2.67 16.86 -12.91
C THR A 291 2.68 18.24 -12.22
N VAL A 292 3.04 18.30 -10.93
CA VAL A 292 3.25 19.54 -10.17
C VAL A 292 4.73 19.87 -10.16
N ASP A 293 5.08 21.09 -10.56
CA ASP A 293 6.46 21.54 -10.73
C ASP A 293 7.22 21.50 -9.39
N GLY A 294 8.44 20.98 -9.41
CA GLY A 294 9.28 20.83 -8.22
C GLY A 294 8.85 19.73 -7.23
N LEU A 295 7.79 18.95 -7.50
CA LEU A 295 7.39 17.81 -6.67
C LEU A 295 7.73 16.48 -7.35
N PHE A 296 8.51 15.65 -6.68
CA PHE A 296 8.97 14.34 -7.13
C PHE A 296 8.41 13.23 -6.25
N ALA A 297 8.24 12.02 -6.80
CA ALA A 297 7.74 10.86 -6.06
C ALA A 297 8.61 9.61 -6.30
N ALA A 298 8.75 8.79 -5.26
CA ALA A 298 9.50 7.53 -5.32
C ALA A 298 8.95 6.46 -4.37
N GLY A 299 9.30 5.20 -4.61
CA GLY A 299 8.87 4.04 -3.84
C GLY A 299 7.39 3.77 -4.05
N ASP A 300 6.62 3.74 -2.96
CA ASP A 300 5.16 3.60 -3.05
C ASP A 300 4.46 4.88 -3.52
N ALA A 301 5.13 6.03 -3.49
CA ALA A 301 4.53 7.29 -3.91
C ALA A 301 4.37 7.40 -5.43
N SER A 302 5.17 6.67 -6.21
CA SER A 302 5.07 6.62 -7.68
C SER A 302 4.27 5.39 -8.13
N GLY A 303 3.32 5.63 -9.03
CA GLY A 303 2.45 4.60 -9.58
C GLY A 303 2.94 4.03 -10.91
N ALA A 304 2.20 3.05 -11.45
CA ALA A 304 2.41 2.42 -12.75
C ALA A 304 3.78 1.75 -13.01
N SER A 305 4.66 1.69 -11.99
CA SER A 305 6.00 1.09 -12.07
C SER A 305 6.26 0.12 -10.91
N SER A 306 5.38 -0.88 -10.78
CA SER A 306 5.40 -1.91 -9.73
C SER A 306 6.69 -2.76 -9.70
N HIS A 307 6.77 -3.70 -8.75
CA HIS A 307 7.85 -4.68 -8.60
C HIS A 307 9.23 -4.08 -8.28
N LYS A 308 9.24 -2.93 -7.60
CA LYS A 308 10.43 -2.26 -7.06
C LYS A 308 10.96 -2.94 -5.80
N PHE A 309 10.08 -3.30 -4.87
CA PHE A 309 10.43 -3.84 -3.54
C PHE A 309 11.44 -2.95 -2.80
N SER A 310 12.26 -3.50 -1.89
CA SER A 310 13.24 -2.75 -1.11
C SER A 310 14.31 -2.09 -1.98
N SER A 311 14.98 -2.87 -2.83
CA SER A 311 16.12 -2.44 -3.64
C SER A 311 15.70 -1.45 -4.72
N GLY A 312 14.63 -1.73 -5.45
CA GLY A 312 14.09 -0.85 -6.49
C GLY A 312 13.52 0.44 -5.91
N SER A 313 12.88 0.41 -4.73
CA SER A 313 12.41 1.66 -4.09
C SER A 313 13.58 2.54 -3.67
N HIS A 314 14.65 1.95 -3.14
CA HIS A 314 15.87 2.69 -2.82
C HIS A 314 16.53 3.26 -4.09
N ALA A 315 16.59 2.47 -5.17
CA ALA A 315 17.13 2.91 -6.46
C ALA A 315 16.30 4.05 -7.08
N GLU A 316 14.98 3.96 -7.06
CA GLU A 316 14.09 5.03 -7.54
C GLU A 316 14.24 6.31 -6.71
N GLY A 317 14.43 6.19 -5.38
CA GLY A 317 14.77 7.33 -4.54
C GLY A 317 16.09 8.02 -4.94
N ARG A 318 17.10 7.26 -5.36
CA ARG A 318 18.36 7.81 -5.89
C ARG A 318 18.16 8.54 -7.21
N ILE A 319 17.32 7.98 -8.09
CA ILE A 319 16.96 8.60 -9.38
C ILE A 319 16.26 9.94 -9.13
N ALA A 320 15.19 9.93 -8.32
CA ALA A 320 14.45 11.14 -7.95
C ALA A 320 15.36 12.19 -7.28
N GLY A 321 16.28 11.77 -6.39
CA GLY A 321 17.26 12.65 -5.76
C GLY A 321 18.17 13.36 -6.76
N LYS A 322 18.74 12.62 -7.72
CA LYS A 322 19.56 13.20 -8.79
C LYS A 322 18.76 14.15 -9.68
N ALA A 323 17.54 13.77 -10.04
CA ALA A 323 16.65 14.57 -10.86
C ALA A 323 16.22 15.87 -10.16
N ALA A 324 15.92 15.82 -8.85
CA ALA A 324 15.60 16.98 -8.04
C ALA A 324 16.78 17.98 -7.96
N ILE A 325 18.01 17.49 -7.80
CA ILE A 325 19.20 18.36 -7.85
C ILE A 325 19.38 18.99 -9.23
N LYS A 326 19.20 18.23 -10.32
CA LYS A 326 19.24 18.78 -11.68
C LYS A 326 18.20 19.90 -11.86
N TYR A 327 16.97 19.67 -11.40
CA TYR A 327 15.91 20.69 -11.38
C TYR A 327 16.33 21.93 -10.58
N ILE A 328 16.93 21.78 -9.40
CA ILE A 328 17.38 22.92 -8.59
C ILE A 328 18.49 23.71 -9.29
N VAL A 329 19.45 23.04 -9.93
CA VAL A 329 20.54 23.71 -10.63
C VAL A 329 20.02 24.50 -11.84
N GLU A 330 19.05 23.96 -12.56
CA GLU A 330 18.53 24.57 -13.80
C GLU A 330 17.41 25.60 -13.55
N LYS A 331 16.58 25.40 -12.52
CA LYS A 331 15.33 26.16 -12.26
C LYS A 331 15.12 26.59 -10.81
N GLY A 332 16.06 26.30 -9.91
CA GLY A 332 15.88 26.46 -8.48
C GLY A 332 15.72 27.92 -8.06
N GLU A 333 14.48 28.30 -7.76
CA GLU A 333 14.14 29.60 -7.18
C GLU A 333 13.77 29.47 -5.71
N GLU A 334 14.13 30.46 -4.90
CA GLU A 334 13.72 30.48 -3.50
C GLU A 334 12.18 30.53 -3.38
N PRO A 335 11.56 29.59 -2.64
CA PRO A 335 10.12 29.51 -2.50
C PRO A 335 9.55 30.74 -1.77
N LYS A 336 8.66 31.47 -2.44
CA LYS A 336 7.93 32.61 -1.87
C LYS A 336 6.60 32.13 -1.29
N VAL A 337 6.58 31.86 0.01
CA VAL A 337 5.38 31.44 0.75
C VAL A 337 4.81 32.61 1.53
N ASP A 338 3.52 32.87 1.36
CA ASP A 338 2.77 33.92 2.07
C ASP A 338 2.57 33.55 3.55
N SER A 339 2.85 34.48 4.46
CA SER A 339 2.61 34.31 5.89
C SER A 339 1.13 34.06 6.20
N ALA A 340 0.21 34.67 5.46
CA ALA A 340 -1.23 34.45 5.67
C ALA A 340 -1.63 33.00 5.36
N MET A 341 -1.07 32.41 4.30
CA MET A 341 -1.25 30.99 3.96
C MET A 341 -0.69 30.08 5.05
N ILE A 342 0.48 30.42 5.62
CA ILE A 342 1.10 29.63 6.70
C ILE A 342 0.23 29.64 7.97
N GLU A 343 -0.33 30.79 8.36
CA GLU A 343 -1.18 30.88 9.55
C GLU A 343 -2.50 30.12 9.36
N GLU A 344 -3.09 30.13 8.17
CA GLU A 344 -4.29 29.33 7.88
C GLU A 344 -4.01 27.83 7.96
N LEU A 345 -2.90 27.39 7.34
CA LEU A 345 -2.46 25.99 7.44
C LEU A 345 -2.18 25.57 8.89
N LYS A 346 -1.57 26.45 9.69
CA LYS A 346 -1.31 26.19 11.11
C LYS A 346 -2.61 26.01 11.89
N LYS A 347 -3.60 26.87 11.64
CA LYS A 347 -4.94 26.77 12.25
C LYS A 347 -5.60 25.44 11.86
N GLN A 348 -5.56 25.06 10.59
CA GLN A 348 -6.07 23.78 10.12
C GLN A 348 -5.37 22.59 10.82
N VAL A 349 -4.03 22.63 10.90
CA VAL A 349 -3.21 21.58 11.53
C VAL A 349 -3.59 21.34 12.99
N PHE A 350 -3.85 22.39 13.77
CA PHE A 350 -4.19 22.24 15.20
C PHE A 350 -5.69 22.26 15.52
N ALA A 351 -6.56 22.47 14.54
CA ALA A 351 -8.01 22.50 14.74
C ALA A 351 -8.57 21.29 15.52
N PRO A 352 -8.08 20.04 15.36
CA PRO A 352 -8.55 18.92 16.19
C PRO A 352 -8.27 19.07 17.69
N LEU A 353 -7.16 19.70 18.09
CA LEU A 353 -6.87 19.99 19.50
C LEU A 353 -7.83 21.04 20.04
N ASP A 354 -8.02 22.13 19.30
CA ASP A 354 -8.90 23.24 19.68
C ASP A 354 -10.35 22.76 19.83
N ARG A 355 -10.81 21.92 18.90
CA ARG A 355 -12.16 21.33 18.92
C ARG A 355 -12.36 20.39 20.10
N PHE A 356 -11.37 19.58 20.44
CA PHE A 356 -11.44 18.73 21.62
C PHE A 356 -11.60 19.59 22.87
N GLU A 357 -10.73 20.59 23.05
CA GLU A 357 -10.77 21.46 24.23
C GLU A 357 -12.09 22.23 24.35
N GLN A 358 -12.64 22.70 23.23
CA GLN A 358 -13.90 23.46 23.20
C GLN A 358 -15.11 22.61 23.63
N TYR A 359 -15.16 21.34 23.26
CA TYR A 359 -16.39 20.53 23.35
C TYR A 359 -16.32 19.35 24.31
N LYS A 360 -15.13 18.98 24.84
CA LYS A 360 -14.96 17.81 25.72
C LYS A 360 -15.90 17.80 26.93
N ASP A 361 -16.23 18.96 27.49
CA ASP A 361 -17.03 19.08 28.72
C ASP A 361 -18.56 19.09 28.47
N LEU A 362 -19.00 18.94 27.21
CA LEU A 362 -20.44 18.83 26.89
C LEU A 362 -21.04 17.47 27.25
N THR A 363 -20.19 16.45 27.41
CA THR A 363 -20.59 15.09 27.80
C THR A 363 -19.71 14.60 28.93
N THR A 364 -20.17 13.61 29.69
CA THR A 364 -19.40 13.02 30.81
C THR A 364 -18.34 12.02 30.34
N ASP A 365 -18.44 11.58 29.08
CA ASP A 365 -17.48 10.70 28.43
C ASP A 365 -16.98 11.40 27.15
N PRO A 366 -15.70 11.81 27.09
CA PRO A 366 -15.16 12.52 25.94
C PRO A 366 -15.09 11.65 24.68
N GLU A 367 -15.27 10.32 24.75
CA GLU A 367 -15.40 9.50 23.54
C GLU A 367 -16.80 9.61 22.92
N VAL A 368 -17.82 9.97 23.70
CA VAL A 368 -19.21 10.09 23.23
C VAL A 368 -19.60 11.55 23.19
N ASN A 369 -19.36 12.23 22.06
CA ASN A 369 -19.62 13.66 21.91
C ASN A 369 -20.36 13.98 20.60
N PRO A 370 -21.41 14.84 20.59
CA PRO A 370 -22.13 15.18 19.37
C PRO A 370 -21.43 16.23 18.48
N ASN A 371 -20.36 16.88 18.94
CA ASN A 371 -19.69 17.97 18.21
C ASN A 371 -18.36 17.56 17.57
N TYR A 372 -17.86 16.36 17.86
CA TYR A 372 -16.66 15.83 17.23
C TYR A 372 -16.69 14.31 17.10
N ILE A 373 -15.77 13.80 16.29
CA ILE A 373 -15.47 12.37 16.17
C ILE A 373 -13.99 12.14 16.48
N LEU A 374 -13.69 11.10 17.27
CA LEU A 374 -12.29 10.74 17.57
C LEU A 374 -11.68 9.92 16.43
N TRP A 375 -10.35 9.92 16.35
CA TRP A 375 -9.62 9.27 15.27
C TRP A 375 -10.01 7.79 15.08
N ARG A 376 -10.21 7.02 16.16
CA ARG A 376 -10.57 5.60 16.07
C ARG A 376 -11.95 5.40 15.44
N GLN A 377 -12.93 6.18 15.89
CA GLN A 377 -14.31 6.16 15.38
C GLN A 377 -14.37 6.52 13.90
N PHE A 378 -13.60 7.54 13.49
CA PHE A 378 -13.49 7.93 12.09
C PHE A 378 -12.89 6.82 11.23
N MET A 379 -11.80 6.20 11.69
CA MET A 379 -11.14 5.10 10.98
C MET A 379 -12.07 3.88 10.84
N ASP A 380 -12.78 3.50 11.90
CA ASP A 380 -13.70 2.36 11.86
C ASP A 380 -14.86 2.63 10.87
N ARG A 381 -15.36 3.88 10.81
CA ARG A 381 -16.37 4.29 9.81
C ARG A 381 -15.82 4.24 8.38
N LEU A 382 -14.64 4.79 8.13
CA LEU A 382 -13.96 4.71 6.82
C LEU A 382 -13.81 3.25 6.38
N GLN A 383 -13.27 2.40 7.26
CA GLN A 383 -13.01 0.99 6.99
C GLN A 383 -14.28 0.21 6.70
N LYS A 384 -15.38 0.50 7.42
CA LYS A 384 -16.68 -0.11 7.15
C LYS A 384 -17.18 0.24 5.75
N ILE A 385 -17.10 1.52 5.35
CA ILE A 385 -17.51 1.94 4.01
C ILE A 385 -16.68 1.22 2.95
N MET A 386 -15.36 1.22 3.10
CA MET A 386 -14.47 0.57 2.12
C MET A 386 -14.68 -0.93 2.04
N ASP A 387 -14.90 -1.59 3.18
CA ASP A 387 -15.08 -3.04 3.23
C ASP A 387 -16.39 -3.50 2.60
N GLU A 388 -17.49 -2.81 2.89
CA GLU A 388 -18.83 -3.20 2.43
C GLU A 388 -19.11 -2.81 0.97
N TYR A 389 -18.55 -1.68 0.51
CA TYR A 389 -18.94 -1.10 -0.78
C TYR A 389 -17.81 -1.08 -1.82
N ALA A 390 -16.56 -0.90 -1.40
CA ALA A 390 -15.41 -0.84 -2.32
C ALA A 390 -14.72 -2.21 -2.52
N GLY A 391 -15.38 -3.30 -2.13
CA GLY A 391 -14.88 -4.66 -2.30
C GLY A 391 -13.78 -5.03 -1.30
N GLY A 392 -14.03 -4.90 0.00
CA GLY A 392 -13.16 -5.47 1.01
C GLY A 392 -13.39 -6.96 1.21
N VAL A 393 -12.93 -7.46 2.35
CA VAL A 393 -12.99 -8.88 2.72
C VAL A 393 -14.43 -9.35 2.86
N THR A 394 -15.31 -8.58 3.51
CA THR A 394 -16.69 -9.03 3.76
C THR A 394 -17.56 -8.98 2.51
N ALA A 395 -17.21 -8.14 1.54
CA ALA A 395 -17.79 -8.15 0.20
C ALA A 395 -17.14 -9.20 -0.73
N ALA A 396 -16.33 -10.12 -0.21
CA ALA A 396 -15.59 -11.12 -0.99
C ALA A 396 -14.78 -10.51 -2.16
N PHE A 397 -14.25 -9.30 -1.95
CA PHE A 397 -13.50 -8.52 -2.95
C PHE A 397 -14.31 -8.11 -4.18
N LYS A 398 -15.64 -8.22 -4.13
CA LYS A 398 -16.56 -7.84 -5.20
C LYS A 398 -17.12 -6.45 -4.97
N THR A 399 -17.37 -5.74 -6.05
CA THR A 399 -18.10 -4.46 -6.04
C THR A 399 -18.86 -4.29 -7.36
N SER A 400 -19.61 -3.20 -7.49
CA SER A 400 -20.38 -2.82 -8.67
C SER A 400 -20.68 -1.33 -8.63
N LYS A 401 -21.15 -0.76 -9.74
CA LYS A 401 -21.54 0.66 -9.82
C LYS A 401 -22.48 1.09 -8.68
N PRO A 402 -23.60 0.41 -8.39
CA PRO A 402 -24.47 0.79 -7.28
C PRO A 402 -23.78 0.81 -5.90
N LEU A 403 -22.84 -0.12 -5.65
CA LEU A 403 -22.08 -0.15 -4.41
C LEU A 403 -21.11 1.03 -4.33
N LEU A 404 -20.40 1.32 -5.42
CA LEU A 404 -19.43 2.42 -5.48
C LEU A 404 -20.12 3.79 -5.43
N ASP A 405 -21.28 3.95 -6.08
CA ASP A 405 -22.11 5.15 -5.97
C ASP A 405 -22.52 5.37 -4.49
N ARG A 406 -22.97 4.31 -3.80
CA ARG A 406 -23.28 4.38 -2.37
C ARG A 406 -22.06 4.72 -1.52
N ALA A 407 -20.88 4.21 -1.87
CA ALA A 407 -19.64 4.59 -1.18
C ALA A 407 -19.39 6.10 -1.33
N LEU A 408 -19.53 6.67 -2.54
CA LEU A 408 -19.34 8.11 -2.77
C LEU A 408 -20.35 8.97 -2.01
N GLU A 409 -21.62 8.55 -1.91
CA GLU A 409 -22.62 9.22 -1.07
C GLU A 409 -22.19 9.26 0.40
N LEU A 410 -21.69 8.14 0.94
CA LEU A 410 -21.23 8.06 2.33
C LEU A 410 -19.94 8.85 2.55
N PHE A 411 -19.12 9.02 1.52
CA PHE A 411 -17.92 9.85 1.55
C PHE A 411 -18.23 11.35 1.61
N VAL A 412 -19.39 11.80 1.14
CA VAL A 412 -19.85 13.19 1.38
C VAL A 412 -19.90 13.44 2.89
N PHE A 413 -20.62 12.60 3.64
CA PHE A 413 -20.73 12.72 5.09
C PHE A 413 -19.40 12.49 5.81
N LEU A 414 -18.59 11.53 5.35
CA LEU A 414 -17.30 11.24 5.98
C LEU A 414 -16.34 12.44 5.87
N LYS A 415 -16.34 13.15 4.72
CA LYS A 415 -15.56 14.38 4.53
C LYS A 415 -16.08 15.55 5.37
N GLU A 416 -17.39 15.75 5.42
CA GLU A 416 -17.97 16.78 6.29
C GLU A 416 -17.60 16.55 7.77
N ASP A 417 -17.57 15.28 8.20
CA ASP A 417 -17.18 14.92 9.57
C ASP A 417 -15.66 14.87 9.77
N SER A 418 -14.82 14.84 8.73
CA SER A 418 -13.37 14.98 8.91
C SER A 418 -13.00 16.37 9.42
N GLU A 419 -13.78 17.38 9.06
CA GLU A 419 -13.70 18.75 9.62
C GLU A 419 -14.16 18.82 11.09
N LYS A 420 -14.59 17.69 11.67
CA LYS A 420 -15.00 17.56 13.07
C LYS A 420 -14.14 16.56 13.84
N LEU A 421 -12.99 16.15 13.30
CA LEU A 421 -12.03 15.34 14.05
C LEU A 421 -11.55 16.06 15.31
N ALA A 422 -11.40 15.33 16.41
CA ALA A 422 -10.87 15.87 17.66
C ALA A 422 -9.70 15.04 18.18
N ALA A 423 -8.77 15.71 18.87
CA ALA A 423 -7.58 15.09 19.45
C ALA A 423 -7.30 15.66 20.84
N SER A 424 -7.05 14.79 21.82
CA SER A 424 -6.70 15.20 23.18
C SER A 424 -5.20 15.47 23.38
N ASN A 425 -4.37 15.00 22.45
CA ASN A 425 -2.92 15.08 22.53
C ASN A 425 -2.25 14.95 21.14
N LEU A 426 -0.93 15.14 21.06
CA LEU A 426 -0.18 15.10 19.79
C LEU A 426 -0.18 13.73 19.10
N HIS A 427 -0.32 12.63 19.84
CA HIS A 427 -0.46 11.30 19.23
C HIS A 427 -1.80 11.19 18.50
N GLU A 428 -2.88 11.59 19.15
CA GLU A 428 -4.21 11.60 18.54
C GLU A 428 -4.32 12.60 17.40
N LEU A 429 -3.60 13.73 17.48
CA LEU A 429 -3.54 14.69 16.38
C LEU A 429 -2.90 14.04 15.14
N MET A 430 -1.81 13.28 15.33
CA MET A 430 -1.20 12.50 14.26
C MET A 430 -2.19 11.47 13.69
N ARG A 431 -2.95 10.77 14.55
CA ARG A 431 -3.96 9.80 14.11
C ARG A 431 -5.11 10.46 13.34
N CYS A 432 -5.52 11.67 13.71
CA CYS A 432 -6.51 12.44 12.96
C CYS A 432 -6.03 12.71 11.52
N TRP A 433 -4.83 13.26 11.38
CA TRP A 433 -4.24 13.55 10.07
C TRP A 433 -3.99 12.29 9.24
N GLU A 434 -3.47 11.22 9.83
CA GLU A 434 -3.34 9.93 9.15
C GLU A 434 -4.67 9.41 8.60
N ASN A 435 -5.79 9.65 9.29
CA ASN A 435 -7.10 9.21 8.82
C ASN A 435 -7.68 10.10 7.72
N ILE A 436 -7.40 11.40 7.76
CA ILE A 436 -7.65 12.29 6.62
C ILE A 436 -6.89 11.74 5.41
N HIS A 437 -5.61 11.39 5.56
CA HIS A 437 -4.80 10.86 4.45
C HIS A 437 -5.38 9.55 3.88
N ARG A 438 -5.81 8.62 4.76
CA ARG A 438 -6.48 7.37 4.35
C ARG A 438 -7.77 7.64 3.58
N MET A 439 -8.57 8.60 4.02
CA MET A 439 -9.83 8.95 3.35
C MET A 439 -9.59 9.41 1.91
N TRP A 440 -8.59 10.27 1.67
CA TRP A 440 -8.29 10.73 0.31
C TRP A 440 -7.80 9.61 -0.62
N GLN A 441 -6.95 8.70 -0.12
CA GLN A 441 -6.57 7.50 -0.87
C GLN A 441 -7.79 6.62 -1.20
N ALA A 442 -8.71 6.48 -0.25
CA ALA A 442 -9.91 5.67 -0.38
C ALA A 442 -10.87 6.21 -1.43
N GLU A 443 -11.09 7.54 -1.45
CA GLU A 443 -11.94 8.17 -2.46
C GLU A 443 -11.33 8.06 -3.86
N ALA A 444 -10.02 8.33 -4.00
CA ALA A 444 -9.34 8.17 -5.29
C ALA A 444 -9.52 6.76 -5.85
N HIS A 445 -9.42 5.74 -4.98
CA HIS A 445 -9.67 4.35 -5.33
C HIS A 445 -11.10 4.06 -5.77
N ILE A 446 -12.11 4.54 -5.01
CA ILE A 446 -13.52 4.35 -5.37
C ILE A 446 -13.79 4.94 -6.75
N ARG A 447 -13.29 6.16 -7.00
CA ARG A 447 -13.49 6.87 -8.28
C ARG A 447 -12.82 6.14 -9.45
N THR A 448 -11.59 5.66 -9.30
CA THR A 448 -10.90 4.93 -10.39
C THR A 448 -11.50 3.56 -10.64
N ILE A 449 -11.95 2.83 -9.60
CA ILE A 449 -12.70 1.58 -9.82
C ILE A 449 -14.01 1.90 -10.55
N LEU A 450 -14.76 2.91 -10.11
CA LEU A 450 -16.05 3.26 -10.71
C LEU A 450 -15.89 3.62 -12.19
N PHE A 451 -14.87 4.41 -12.51
CA PHE A 451 -14.54 4.80 -13.89
C PHE A 451 -14.15 3.62 -14.76
N ARG A 452 -13.35 2.66 -14.26
CA ARG A 452 -12.95 1.48 -15.03
C ARG A 452 -14.08 0.46 -15.13
N GLU A 453 -14.70 0.36 -16.31
CA GLU A 453 -15.84 -0.53 -16.59
C GLU A 453 -15.40 -1.92 -17.07
N GLU A 454 -14.55 -2.59 -16.29
CA GLU A 454 -14.10 -3.96 -16.53
C GLU A 454 -13.62 -4.64 -15.24
N THR A 455 -13.31 -5.93 -15.34
CA THR A 455 -12.51 -6.65 -14.34
C THR A 455 -11.18 -7.08 -14.94
N ARG A 456 -10.14 -6.29 -14.67
CA ARG A 456 -8.77 -6.54 -15.14
C ARG A 456 -7.96 -7.45 -14.21
N TRP A 457 -8.14 -7.27 -12.89
CA TRP A 457 -7.35 -7.93 -11.85
C TRP A 457 -8.24 -8.77 -10.92
N PRO A 458 -8.92 -9.81 -11.44
CA PRO A 458 -9.65 -10.75 -10.57
C PRO A 458 -8.68 -11.34 -9.54
N GLY A 459 -9.15 -11.51 -8.31
CA GLY A 459 -8.33 -11.86 -7.14
C GLY A 459 -7.69 -10.68 -6.41
N TYR A 460 -7.70 -9.47 -7.00
CA TYR A 460 -7.54 -8.21 -6.28
C TYR A 460 -8.89 -7.51 -6.13
N TYR A 461 -9.69 -7.46 -7.18
CA TYR A 461 -11.10 -7.08 -7.12
C TYR A 461 -11.89 -7.64 -8.27
N PHE A 462 -13.22 -7.61 -8.13
CA PHE A 462 -14.12 -8.06 -9.18
C PHE A 462 -15.31 -7.10 -9.32
N ARG A 463 -15.46 -6.48 -10.50
CA ARG A 463 -16.63 -5.68 -10.86
C ARG A 463 -17.72 -6.62 -11.34
N SER A 464 -18.71 -6.88 -10.48
CA SER A 464 -19.75 -7.88 -10.78
C SER A 464 -20.66 -7.45 -11.93
N ASP A 465 -20.80 -6.14 -12.16
CA ASP A 465 -21.47 -5.51 -13.28
C ASP A 465 -20.63 -5.46 -14.57
N PHE A 466 -19.30 -5.59 -14.46
CA PHE A 466 -18.37 -5.71 -15.58
C PHE A 466 -17.37 -6.86 -15.35
N PRO A 467 -17.83 -8.13 -15.40
CA PRO A 467 -17.09 -9.28 -14.86
C PRO A 467 -15.96 -9.80 -15.75
N LYS A 468 -15.75 -9.18 -16.92
CA LYS A 468 -14.77 -9.60 -17.92
C LYS A 468 -13.70 -8.53 -18.08
N MET A 469 -12.53 -8.95 -18.56
CA MET A 469 -11.49 -8.02 -18.98
C MET A 469 -11.81 -7.53 -20.41
N ASP A 470 -11.68 -6.24 -20.63
CA ASP A 470 -11.99 -5.56 -21.89
C ASP A 470 -10.69 -4.95 -22.47
N GLU A 471 -10.05 -5.70 -23.36
CA GLU A 471 -8.83 -5.26 -24.06
C GLU A 471 -9.08 -4.12 -25.05
N GLU A 472 -10.29 -3.99 -25.58
CA GLU A 472 -10.58 -3.02 -26.64
C GLU A 472 -10.73 -1.62 -26.06
N ASN A 473 -11.44 -1.49 -24.93
CA ASN A 473 -11.77 -0.19 -24.36
C ASN A 473 -10.92 0.20 -23.15
N TRP A 474 -10.29 -0.77 -22.49
CA TRP A 474 -9.66 -0.57 -21.17
C TRP A 474 -8.20 -1.05 -21.06
N HIS A 475 -7.56 -1.36 -22.19
CA HIS A 475 -6.09 -1.50 -22.27
C HIS A 475 -5.41 -0.12 -22.19
N CYS A 476 -5.56 0.52 -21.04
CA CYS A 476 -5.06 1.85 -20.72
C CYS A 476 -4.76 1.96 -19.22
N PHE A 477 -3.91 2.90 -18.84
CA PHE A 477 -3.88 3.39 -17.46
C PHE A 477 -5.15 4.20 -17.18
N VAL A 478 -5.64 4.12 -15.94
CA VAL A 478 -6.69 5.00 -15.44
C VAL A 478 -6.03 5.99 -14.49
N ASN A 479 -6.14 7.27 -14.84
CA ASN A 479 -5.58 8.36 -14.08
C ASN A 479 -6.72 9.21 -13.49
N CYS A 480 -6.43 9.87 -12.38
CA CYS A 480 -7.34 10.82 -11.76
C CYS A 480 -6.58 12.05 -11.28
N LYS A 481 -7.23 13.21 -11.30
CA LYS A 481 -6.67 14.46 -10.79
C LYS A 481 -7.74 15.18 -9.98
N TRP A 482 -7.39 15.58 -8.77
CA TRP A 482 -8.21 16.49 -7.97
C TRP A 482 -7.72 17.91 -8.21
N ASP A 483 -8.61 18.83 -8.56
CA ASP A 483 -8.28 20.24 -8.75
C ASP A 483 -8.50 21.02 -7.44
N PRO A 484 -7.43 21.53 -6.80
CA PRO A 484 -7.57 22.27 -5.54
C PRO A 484 -8.37 23.57 -5.65
N SER A 485 -8.52 24.13 -6.85
CA SER A 485 -9.23 25.41 -7.05
C SER A 485 -10.75 25.26 -7.12
N SER A 486 -11.23 24.14 -7.65
CA SER A 486 -12.66 23.83 -7.82
C SER A 486 -13.17 22.77 -6.84
N GLY A 487 -12.28 21.91 -6.33
CA GLY A 487 -12.63 20.74 -5.54
C GLY A 487 -13.12 19.54 -6.37
N GLU A 488 -13.07 19.63 -7.69
CA GLU A 488 -13.58 18.60 -8.61
C GLU A 488 -12.53 17.52 -8.93
N TRP A 489 -13.01 16.34 -9.33
CA TRP A 489 -12.19 15.23 -9.78
C TRP A 489 -12.34 15.01 -11.28
N GLU A 490 -11.21 14.97 -11.99
CA GLU A 490 -11.12 14.57 -13.39
C GLU A 490 -10.63 13.12 -13.48
N MET A 491 -11.31 12.30 -14.30
CA MET A 491 -10.92 10.92 -14.60
C MET A 491 -10.44 10.82 -16.04
N MET A 492 -9.33 10.13 -16.27
CA MET A 492 -8.65 10.09 -17.57
C MET A 492 -8.24 8.66 -17.93
N LYS A 493 -8.23 8.37 -19.23
CA LYS A 493 -7.50 7.23 -19.80
C LYS A 493 -6.15 7.72 -20.32
N LYS A 494 -5.08 6.98 -20.05
CA LYS A 494 -3.78 7.19 -20.70
C LYS A 494 -3.36 5.88 -21.38
N ASP A 495 -2.87 5.99 -22.60
CA ASP A 495 -2.48 4.80 -23.38
C ASP A 495 -1.40 3.98 -22.67
N ILE A 496 -1.33 2.68 -22.98
CA ILE A 496 -0.17 1.88 -22.57
C ILE A 496 0.90 2.03 -23.64
N TRP A 497 2.09 2.45 -23.22
CA TRP A 497 3.26 2.45 -24.08
C TRP A 497 4.10 1.20 -23.87
N THR A 498 4.16 0.33 -24.87
CA THR A 498 5.05 -0.84 -24.87
C THR A 498 6.41 -0.44 -25.42
N MET A 499 7.45 -0.59 -24.60
CA MET A 499 8.82 -0.34 -25.05
C MET A 499 9.21 -1.34 -26.15
N PRO A 500 9.67 -0.88 -27.33
CA PRO A 500 10.09 -1.79 -28.40
C PRO A 500 11.22 -2.72 -27.95
N GLY A 501 11.04 -4.03 -28.17
CA GLY A 501 12.07 -5.04 -27.89
C GLY A 501 12.11 -5.60 -26.46
N VAL A 502 11.12 -5.27 -25.62
CA VAL A 502 10.92 -5.85 -24.28
C VAL A 502 9.79 -6.87 -24.27
#